data_AF-A0A3A5AIK8-F1
#
_entry.id   AF-A0A3A5AIK8-F1
#
_cell.length_a   1.000
_cell.length_b   1.000
_cell.length_c   1.000
_cell.angle_alpha   90.00
_cell.angle_beta   90.00
_cell.angle_gamma   90.00
#
_symmetry.space_group_name_H-M   'P 1'
#
loop_
_entity.id
_entity.type
_entity.pdbx_description
1 polymer ?
#
loop_
_entity_poly.entity_id
_entity_poly.type
_entity_poly.pdbx_seq_one_letter_code
_entity_poly.pdbx_strand_id
1 'polypeptide(L)'
;MKPENTAPAPPPPGWRLNLGVALFLLSLFCPLGVPLVALTNLPLAWKATMSGILMLGGPEVLAFLAVVFLGKSGFLYLKAKVYSLFKQYALPQEVSRTRYRLGLAMFIIPLFCGWLGAYVAHLIPGYAGHRLLINISGDVIWLSSFFVLGGDFWDKIRALFIYQAKALIPQNRLNSAKIQG
;
A
#
# COMPACT_ATOMS: atom_id res chain seq x y z
N MET A 1 -22.60 10.37 41.13
CA MET A 1 -22.08 9.93 39.82
C MET A 1 -20.63 9.48 40.04
N LYS A 2 -20.34 8.20 39.84
CA LYS A 2 -19.02 7.59 40.08
C LYS A 2 -18.17 7.84 38.84
N PRO A 3 -16.91 8.32 38.95
CA PRO A 3 -16.08 8.54 37.78
C PRO A 3 -15.80 7.18 37.12
N GLU A 4 -16.29 7.02 35.89
CA GLU A 4 -15.98 5.88 35.05
C GLU A 4 -14.51 5.97 34.66
N ASN A 5 -13.71 5.16 35.35
CA ASN A 5 -12.28 5.02 35.16
C ASN A 5 -12.03 4.51 33.73
N THR A 6 -11.69 5.42 32.82
CA THR A 6 -11.23 5.12 31.45
C THR A 6 -9.78 4.58 31.51
N ALA A 7 -9.60 3.51 32.26
CA ALA A 7 -8.38 2.72 32.17
C ALA A 7 -8.37 2.02 30.81
N PRO A 8 -7.29 2.10 30.02
CA PRO A 8 -7.18 1.36 28.78
C PRO A 8 -7.34 -0.13 29.08
N ALA A 9 -8.25 -0.78 28.36
CA ALA A 9 -8.56 -2.20 28.53
C ALA A 9 -7.27 -3.05 28.56
N PRO A 10 -7.19 -4.07 29.43
CA PRO A 10 -6.00 -4.88 29.58
C PRO A 10 -5.62 -5.52 28.24
N PRO A 11 -4.31 -5.55 27.89
CA PRO A 11 -3.86 -6.10 26.63
C PRO A 11 -4.31 -7.57 26.52
N PRO A 12 -4.90 -7.97 25.38
CA PRO A 12 -5.25 -9.37 25.17
C PRO A 12 -4.00 -10.24 25.30
N PRO A 13 -4.14 -11.53 25.71
CA PRO A 13 -3.01 -12.44 25.86
C PRO A 13 -2.16 -12.45 24.58
N GLY A 14 -0.87 -12.13 24.71
CA GLY A 14 0.02 -11.90 23.57
C GLY A 14 0.07 -13.06 22.56
N TRP A 15 -0.16 -14.29 23.00
CA TRP A 15 -0.19 -15.47 22.12
C TRP A 15 -1.40 -15.49 21.16
N ARG A 16 -2.59 -15.05 21.60
CA ARG A 16 -3.81 -14.96 20.75
C ARG A 16 -3.66 -13.85 19.72
N LEU A 17 -3.08 -12.72 20.13
CA LEU A 17 -2.77 -11.62 19.24
C LEU A 17 -1.75 -12.06 18.18
N ASN A 18 -0.64 -12.68 18.62
CA ASN A 18 0.40 -13.16 17.71
C ASN A 18 -0.15 -14.20 16.74
N LEU A 19 -1.03 -15.12 17.17
CA LEU A 19 -1.68 -16.09 16.29
C LEU A 19 -2.60 -15.45 15.26
N GLY A 20 -3.46 -14.51 15.66
CA GLY A 20 -4.34 -13.85 14.70
C GLY A 20 -3.55 -12.96 13.73
N VAL A 21 -2.50 -12.28 14.18
CA VAL A 21 -1.58 -11.54 13.30
C VAL A 21 -0.84 -12.49 12.36
N ALA A 22 -0.35 -13.64 12.86
CA ALA A 22 0.31 -14.64 12.04
C ALA A 22 -0.63 -15.23 10.98
N LEU A 23 -1.88 -15.55 11.32
CA LEU A 23 -2.90 -16.01 10.36
C LEU A 23 -3.25 -14.94 9.34
N PHE A 24 -3.33 -13.68 9.76
CA PHE A 24 -3.60 -12.55 8.86
C PHE A 24 -2.44 -12.31 7.88
N LEU A 25 -1.20 -12.33 8.37
CA LEU A 25 -0.02 -12.22 7.52
C LEU A 25 0.09 -13.44 6.60
N LEU A 26 -0.14 -14.64 7.13
CA LEU A 26 -0.13 -15.87 6.35
C LEU A 26 -1.17 -15.82 5.22
N SER A 27 -2.38 -15.32 5.51
CA SER A 27 -3.40 -15.03 4.50
C SER A 27 -2.88 -14.08 3.43
N LEU A 28 -2.27 -12.96 3.82
CA LEU A 28 -1.74 -11.95 2.90
C LEU A 28 -0.61 -12.50 2.01
N PHE A 29 0.24 -13.37 2.55
CA PHE A 29 1.36 -13.98 1.82
C PHE A 29 0.95 -15.26 1.06
N CYS A 30 -0.23 -15.82 1.31
CA CYS A 30 -0.70 -17.06 0.68
C CYS A 30 -0.75 -16.98 -0.87
N PRO A 31 -1.22 -15.87 -1.50
CA PRO A 31 -1.21 -15.74 -2.95
C PRO A 31 0.20 -15.69 -3.57
N LEU A 32 1.23 -15.32 -2.81
CA LEU A 32 2.62 -15.38 -3.30
C LEU A 32 3.13 -16.82 -3.47
N GLY A 33 2.43 -17.81 -2.92
CA GLY A 33 2.71 -19.23 -3.18
C GLY A 33 2.26 -19.69 -4.57
N VAL A 34 1.37 -18.96 -5.26
CA VAL A 34 0.88 -19.30 -6.60
C VAL A 34 2.01 -19.43 -7.63
N PRO A 35 2.94 -18.45 -7.78
CA PRO A 35 4.08 -18.61 -8.68
C PRO A 35 5.01 -19.77 -8.27
N LEU A 36 5.14 -20.09 -6.97
CA LEU A 36 5.93 -21.25 -6.52
C LEU A 36 5.30 -22.57 -6.97
N VAL A 37 3.97 -22.70 -6.85
CA VAL A 37 3.23 -23.87 -7.34
C VAL A 37 3.30 -23.96 -8.87
N ALA A 38 3.27 -22.82 -9.58
CA ALA A 38 3.37 -22.79 -11.03
C ALA A 38 4.71 -23.33 -11.56
N LEU A 39 5.81 -23.15 -10.80
CA LEU A 39 7.14 -23.64 -11.14
C LEU A 39 7.34 -25.15 -10.89
N THR A 40 6.48 -25.80 -10.11
CA THR A 40 6.59 -27.26 -9.87
C THR A 40 6.16 -28.06 -11.10
N ASN A 41 6.60 -29.33 -11.24
CA ASN A 41 6.24 -30.17 -12.38
C ASN A 41 4.96 -31.02 -12.15
N LEU A 42 3.97 -30.44 -11.45
CA LEU A 42 2.70 -31.09 -11.11
C LEU A 42 1.74 -31.17 -12.31
N PRO A 43 0.79 -32.14 -12.33
CA PRO A 43 -0.28 -32.20 -13.31
C PRO A 43 -1.13 -30.93 -13.33
N LEU A 44 -1.58 -30.49 -14.52
CA LEU A 44 -2.29 -29.23 -14.72
C LEU A 44 -3.53 -29.09 -13.81
N ALA A 45 -4.29 -30.17 -13.62
CA ALA A 45 -5.46 -30.19 -12.74
C ALA A 45 -5.10 -29.87 -11.28
N TRP A 46 -4.03 -30.47 -10.75
CA TRP A 46 -3.58 -30.22 -9.37
C TRP A 46 -2.98 -28.81 -9.23
N LYS A 47 -2.26 -28.32 -10.23
CA LYS A 47 -1.76 -26.94 -10.26
C LYS A 47 -2.89 -25.92 -10.22
N ALA A 48 -3.88 -26.06 -11.10
CA ALA A 48 -5.00 -25.13 -11.20
C ALA A 48 -5.82 -25.10 -9.91
N THR A 49 -6.09 -26.26 -9.31
CA THR A 49 -6.82 -26.36 -8.05
C THR A 49 -6.03 -25.74 -6.89
N MET A 50 -4.74 -26.07 -6.76
CA MET A 50 -3.88 -25.48 -5.72
C MET A 50 -3.73 -23.97 -5.89
N SER A 51 -3.54 -23.47 -7.13
CA SER A 51 -3.46 -22.03 -7.40
C SER A 51 -4.77 -21.31 -7.12
N GLY A 52 -5.90 -21.92 -7.46
CA GLY A 52 -7.22 -21.34 -7.21
C GLY A 52 -7.50 -21.21 -5.71
N ILE A 53 -7.17 -22.26 -4.95
CA ILE A 53 -7.26 -22.23 -3.48
C ILE A 53 -6.30 -21.17 -2.93
N LEU A 54 -5.04 -21.12 -3.34
CA LEU A 54 -4.09 -20.14 -2.83
C LEU A 54 -4.43 -18.68 -3.17
N MET A 55 -5.17 -18.44 -4.27
CA MET A 55 -5.45 -17.09 -4.75
C MET A 55 -6.77 -16.52 -4.25
N LEU A 56 -7.83 -17.34 -4.11
CA LEU A 56 -9.20 -16.86 -3.84
C LEU A 56 -9.93 -17.64 -2.72
N GLY A 57 -9.36 -18.70 -2.17
CA GLY A 57 -10.01 -19.51 -1.12
C GLY A 57 -9.29 -19.50 0.22
N GLY A 58 -7.99 -19.78 0.18
CA GLY A 58 -7.09 -19.84 1.33
C GLY A 58 -6.95 -18.49 2.03
N PRO A 59 -6.61 -17.40 1.33
CA PRO A 59 -6.45 -16.09 1.94
C PRO A 59 -7.71 -15.64 2.70
N GLU A 60 -8.87 -15.77 2.08
CA GLU A 60 -10.16 -15.29 2.60
C GLU A 60 -10.54 -16.04 3.88
N VAL A 61 -10.42 -17.37 3.89
CA VAL A 61 -10.71 -18.21 5.06
C VAL A 61 -9.73 -17.90 6.19
N LEU A 62 -8.43 -17.79 5.89
CA LEU A 62 -7.40 -17.47 6.88
C LEU A 62 -7.57 -16.06 7.45
N ALA A 63 -7.93 -15.07 6.63
CA ALA A 63 -8.21 -13.71 7.06
C ALA A 63 -9.45 -13.66 7.96
N PHE A 64 -10.51 -14.39 7.60
CA PHE A 64 -11.71 -14.46 8.43
C PHE A 64 -11.41 -15.10 9.79
N LEU A 65 -10.70 -16.23 9.81
CA LEU A 65 -10.23 -16.87 11.04
C LEU A 65 -9.35 -15.93 11.87
N ALA A 66 -8.44 -15.20 11.22
CA ALA A 66 -7.58 -14.22 11.89
C ALA A 66 -8.41 -13.15 12.62
N VAL A 67 -9.44 -12.59 11.96
CA VAL A 67 -10.34 -11.58 12.54
C VAL A 67 -11.11 -12.16 13.73
N VAL A 68 -11.63 -13.38 13.60
CA VAL A 68 -12.35 -14.08 14.68
C VAL A 68 -11.44 -14.31 15.90
N PHE A 69 -10.18 -14.70 15.68
CA PHE A 69 -9.21 -14.93 16.75
C PHE A 69 -8.69 -13.63 17.39
N LEU A 70 -8.52 -12.56 16.61
CA LEU A 70 -8.09 -11.23 17.10
C LEU A 70 -9.14 -10.62 18.05
N GLY A 71 -10.43 -10.76 17.68
CA GLY A 71 -11.54 -10.13 18.41
C GLY A 71 -11.42 -8.60 18.50
N LYS A 72 -12.30 -7.96 19.28
CA LYS A 72 -12.30 -6.50 19.46
C LYS A 72 -11.02 -5.95 20.08
N SER A 73 -10.47 -6.64 21.08
CA SER A 73 -9.27 -6.20 21.80
C SER A 73 -8.00 -6.30 20.94
N GLY A 74 -7.86 -7.36 20.15
CA GLY A 74 -6.75 -7.50 19.21
C GLY A 74 -6.82 -6.51 18.05
N PHE A 75 -8.03 -6.20 17.56
CA PHE A 75 -8.23 -5.18 16.53
C PHE A 75 -7.86 -3.77 17.02
N LEU A 76 -8.26 -3.40 18.24
CA LEU A 76 -7.89 -2.11 18.84
C LEU A 76 -6.37 -2.00 19.04
N TYR A 77 -5.71 -3.07 19.47
CA TYR A 77 -4.25 -3.12 19.59
C TYR A 77 -3.56 -3.00 18.22
N LEU A 78 -4.03 -3.75 17.21
CA LEU A 78 -3.49 -3.71 15.85
C LEU A 78 -3.67 -2.30 15.26
N LYS A 79 -4.85 -1.69 15.43
CA LYS A 79 -5.12 -0.31 15.02
C LYS A 79 -4.16 0.67 15.71
N ALA A 80 -3.94 0.55 17.01
CA ALA A 80 -3.01 1.41 17.74
C ALA A 80 -1.56 1.24 17.26
N LYS A 81 -1.13 0.00 16.98
CA LYS A 81 0.22 -0.29 16.48
C LYS A 81 0.42 0.18 15.04
N VAL A 82 -0.55 -0.03 14.16
CA VAL A 82 -0.56 0.51 12.80
C VAL A 82 -0.53 2.03 12.85
N TYR A 83 -1.37 2.67 13.70
CA TYR A 83 -1.36 4.12 13.85
C TYR A 83 -0.03 4.65 14.40
N SER A 84 0.60 3.93 15.33
CA SER A 84 1.93 4.25 15.86
C SER A 84 3.02 4.11 14.80
N LEU A 85 3.01 3.04 14.01
CA LEU A 85 3.91 2.85 12.88
C LEU A 85 3.69 3.96 11.84
N PHE A 86 2.45 4.24 11.47
CA PHE A 86 2.12 5.36 10.59
C PHE A 86 2.55 6.71 11.15
N LYS A 87 2.46 6.93 12.47
CA LYS A 87 2.98 8.13 13.13
C LYS A 87 4.52 8.18 13.12
N GLN A 88 5.19 7.04 13.18
CA GLN A 88 6.64 6.92 13.07
C GLN A 88 7.14 7.12 11.62
N TYR A 89 6.34 6.70 10.62
CA TYR A 89 6.55 6.95 9.20
C TYR A 89 5.92 8.25 8.70
N ALA A 90 5.18 8.98 9.54
CA ALA A 90 4.71 10.33 9.27
C ALA A 90 5.94 11.25 9.33
N LEU A 91 6.70 11.22 8.23
CA LEU A 91 7.85 12.06 8.01
C LEU A 91 7.42 13.55 8.15
N PRO A 92 8.34 14.41 8.63
CA PRO A 92 8.06 15.77 9.06
C PRO A 92 7.22 16.57 8.07
N GLN A 93 6.25 17.31 8.62
CA GLN A 93 5.15 18.03 7.95
C GLN A 93 5.55 19.12 6.92
N GLU A 94 6.81 19.24 6.54
CA GLU A 94 7.23 20.19 5.51
C GLU A 94 8.28 19.56 4.60
N VAL A 95 7.83 18.81 3.59
CA VAL A 95 8.69 18.43 2.47
C VAL A 95 8.91 19.65 1.58
N SER A 96 10.17 20.08 1.45
CA SER A 96 10.58 21.12 0.49
C SER A 96 9.98 20.86 -0.90
N ARG A 97 9.55 21.93 -1.59
CA ARG A 97 8.92 21.88 -2.93
C ARG A 97 9.70 21.04 -3.94
N THR A 98 11.02 20.96 -3.79
CA THR A 98 11.92 20.18 -4.64
C THR A 98 11.76 18.67 -4.42
N ARG A 99 11.60 18.21 -3.17
CA ARG A 99 11.32 16.80 -2.84
C ARG A 99 9.93 16.38 -3.35
N TYR A 100 8.93 17.25 -3.19
CA TYR A 100 7.58 16.98 -3.69
C TYR A 100 7.55 16.79 -5.23
N ARG A 101 8.25 17.65 -5.99
CA ARG A 101 8.35 17.52 -7.45
C ARG A 101 9.12 16.28 -7.86
N LEU A 102 10.23 15.98 -7.18
CA LEU A 102 11.04 14.79 -7.46
C LEU A 102 10.24 13.50 -7.21
N GLY A 103 9.55 13.42 -6.07
CA GLY A 103 8.66 12.30 -5.76
C GLY A 103 7.53 12.20 -6.79
N LEU A 104 6.85 13.29 -7.13
CA LEU A 104 5.78 13.27 -8.11
C LEU A 104 6.27 12.80 -9.50
N ALA A 105 7.45 13.26 -9.93
CA ALA A 105 8.08 12.77 -11.15
C ALA A 105 8.41 11.27 -11.05
N MET A 106 9.02 10.83 -9.95
CA MET A 106 9.31 9.41 -9.67
C MET A 106 8.03 8.56 -9.52
N PHE A 107 6.86 9.16 -9.28
CA PHE A 107 5.58 8.46 -9.22
C PHE A 107 4.94 8.34 -10.60
N ILE A 108 4.87 9.44 -11.34
CA ILE A 108 4.18 9.51 -12.62
C ILE A 108 5.00 8.82 -13.72
N ILE A 109 6.33 8.98 -13.73
CA ILE A 109 7.19 8.42 -14.79
C ILE A 109 7.07 6.89 -14.86
N PRO A 110 7.26 6.12 -13.77
CA PRO A 110 7.14 4.65 -13.83
C PRO A 110 5.71 4.20 -14.12
N LEU A 111 4.70 4.90 -13.60
CA LEU A 111 3.29 4.58 -13.84
C LEU A 111 2.94 4.74 -15.33
N PHE A 112 3.34 5.86 -15.93
CA PHE A 112 3.09 6.14 -17.34
C PHE A 112 3.92 5.22 -18.24
N CYS A 113 5.20 5.00 -17.93
CA CYS A 113 6.04 4.05 -18.67
C CYS A 113 5.57 2.60 -18.54
N GLY A 114 5.09 2.17 -17.38
CA GLY A 114 4.52 0.83 -17.18
C GLY A 114 3.24 0.64 -17.99
N TRP A 115 2.36 1.65 -17.98
CA TRP A 115 1.14 1.65 -18.79
C TRP A 115 1.46 1.66 -20.29
N LEU A 116 2.33 2.57 -20.76
CA LEU A 116 2.75 2.63 -22.16
C LEU A 116 3.49 1.35 -22.59
N GLY A 117 4.29 0.79 -21.69
CA GLY A 117 5.01 -0.46 -21.88
C GLY A 117 4.07 -1.63 -22.15
N ALA A 118 2.88 -1.68 -21.56
CA ALA A 118 1.89 -2.71 -21.87
C ALA A 118 1.43 -2.69 -23.34
N TYR A 119 1.43 -1.53 -24.00
CA TYR A 119 1.02 -1.36 -25.39
C TYR A 119 2.19 -1.40 -26.38
N VAL A 120 3.37 -0.92 -25.97
CA VAL A 120 4.55 -0.74 -26.85
C VAL A 120 5.59 -1.85 -26.66
N ALA A 121 5.48 -2.70 -25.64
CA ALA A 121 6.43 -3.80 -25.39
C ALA A 121 6.58 -4.78 -26.56
N HIS A 122 5.58 -4.86 -27.44
CA HIS A 122 5.63 -5.74 -28.61
C HIS A 122 6.46 -5.18 -29.79
N LEU A 123 6.81 -3.89 -29.75
CA LEU A 123 7.56 -3.17 -30.79
C LEU A 123 9.08 -3.13 -30.53
N ILE A 124 9.54 -3.52 -29.33
CA ILE A 124 10.95 -3.40 -28.92
C ILE A 124 11.60 -4.80 -28.81
N PRO A 125 12.40 -5.24 -29.81
CA PRO A 125 13.14 -6.49 -29.73
C PRO A 125 14.26 -6.36 -28.68
N GLY A 126 14.16 -7.09 -27.58
CA GLY A 126 15.09 -7.03 -26.44
C GLY A 126 14.41 -6.84 -25.08
N TYR A 127 13.15 -6.36 -25.07
CA TYR A 127 12.36 -6.19 -23.84
C TYR A 127 12.00 -7.54 -23.18
N ALA A 128 11.88 -8.61 -23.98
CA ALA A 128 11.52 -9.94 -23.51
C ALA A 128 12.57 -10.57 -22.57
N GLY A 129 13.87 -10.27 -22.74
CA GLY A 129 14.95 -10.88 -21.97
C GLY A 129 15.11 -10.34 -20.55
N HIS A 130 14.71 -9.09 -20.30
CA HIS A 130 14.86 -8.42 -19.00
C HIS A 130 13.54 -7.93 -18.40
N ARG A 131 12.40 -8.37 -18.96
CA ARG A 131 11.04 -7.95 -18.58
C ARG A 131 10.78 -8.01 -17.07
N LEU A 132 11.27 -9.08 -16.43
CA LEU A 132 11.05 -9.34 -15.01
C LEU A 132 11.84 -8.36 -14.13
N LEU A 133 13.10 -8.08 -14.46
CA LEU A 133 13.93 -7.09 -13.77
C LEU A 133 13.39 -5.67 -13.95
N ILE A 134 13.00 -5.32 -15.18
CA ILE A 134 12.45 -3.99 -15.49
C ILE A 134 11.16 -3.76 -14.71
N ASN A 135 10.24 -4.74 -14.68
CA ASN A 135 9.00 -4.62 -13.94
C ASN A 135 9.23 -4.50 -12.42
N ILE A 136 10.06 -5.37 -11.83
CA ILE A 136 10.36 -5.30 -10.39
C ILE A 136 11.03 -3.97 -10.04
N SER A 137 11.98 -3.50 -10.85
CA SER A 137 12.64 -2.21 -10.61
C SER A 137 11.66 -1.04 -10.71
N GLY A 138 10.74 -1.07 -11.68
CA GLY A 138 9.67 -0.10 -11.81
C GLY A 138 8.75 -0.07 -10.59
N ASP A 139 8.34 -1.24 -10.10
CA ASP A 139 7.49 -1.37 -8.91
C ASP A 139 8.20 -0.84 -7.65
N VAL A 140 9.49 -1.14 -7.48
CA VAL A 140 10.29 -0.64 -6.35
C VAL A 140 10.44 0.89 -6.41
N ILE A 141 10.74 1.44 -7.59
CA ILE A 141 10.85 2.89 -7.79
C ILE A 141 9.51 3.56 -7.49
N TRP A 142 8.41 3.00 -8.00
CA TRP A 142 7.06 3.50 -7.78
C TRP A 142 6.68 3.47 -6.29
N LEU A 143 6.96 2.36 -5.58
CA LEU A 143 6.70 2.22 -4.15
C LEU A 143 7.55 3.21 -3.33
N SER A 144 8.83 3.37 -3.68
CA SER A 144 9.73 4.32 -3.01
C SER A 144 9.27 5.77 -3.17
N SER A 145 8.58 6.09 -4.26
CA SER A 145 8.07 7.44 -4.51
C SER A 145 7.04 7.88 -3.47
N PHE A 146 6.18 6.97 -2.99
CA PHE A 146 5.23 7.29 -1.91
C PHE A 146 5.93 7.71 -0.61
N PHE A 147 7.07 7.10 -0.30
CA PHE A 147 7.89 7.49 0.84
C PHE A 147 8.54 8.86 0.62
N VAL A 148 8.98 9.18 -0.60
CA VAL A 148 9.58 10.48 -0.95
C VAL A 148 8.55 11.62 -0.98
N LEU A 149 7.32 11.34 -1.45
CA LEU A 149 6.20 12.28 -1.49
C LEU A 149 5.70 12.68 -0.09
N GLY A 150 5.89 11.82 0.91
CA GLY A 150 5.63 12.14 2.32
C GLY A 150 4.16 12.38 2.68
N GLY A 151 3.93 12.94 3.87
CA GLY A 151 2.58 13.14 4.45
C GLY A 151 1.69 14.11 3.67
N ASP A 152 2.24 15.21 3.16
CA ASP A 152 1.47 16.25 2.45
C ASP A 152 0.78 15.72 1.18
N PHE A 153 1.36 14.73 0.53
CA PHE A 153 0.73 14.07 -0.61
C PHE A 153 -0.47 13.22 -0.18
N TRP A 154 -0.31 12.44 0.88
CA TRP A 154 -1.40 11.64 1.45
C TRP A 154 -2.56 12.51 1.94
N ASP A 155 -2.28 13.68 2.51
CA ASP A 155 -3.33 14.63 2.92
C ASP A 155 -4.10 15.19 1.71
N LYS A 156 -3.42 15.43 0.58
CA LYS A 156 -4.10 15.81 -0.69
C LYS A 156 -4.94 14.67 -1.26
N ILE A 157 -4.45 13.43 -1.24
CA ILE A 157 -5.25 12.26 -1.64
C ILE A 157 -6.48 12.14 -0.74
N ARG A 158 -6.30 12.24 0.59
CA ARG A 158 -7.41 12.19 1.55
C ARG A 158 -8.42 13.30 1.28
N ALA A 159 -7.94 14.52 1.03
CA ALA A 159 -8.80 15.65 0.69
C ALA A 159 -9.60 15.40 -0.60
N LEU A 160 -9.02 14.73 -1.60
CA LEU A 160 -9.72 14.38 -2.84
C LEU A 160 -10.96 13.50 -2.60
N PHE A 161 -10.93 12.64 -1.57
CA PHE A 161 -12.07 11.80 -1.18
C PHE A 161 -13.08 12.50 -0.27
N ILE A 162 -12.80 13.73 0.18
CA ILE A 162 -13.71 14.53 1.00
C ILE A 162 -14.39 15.55 0.07
N TYR A 163 -15.68 15.35 -0.21
CA TYR A 163 -16.43 16.22 -1.14
C TYR A 163 -16.36 17.72 -0.82
N GLN A 164 -16.29 18.07 0.47
CA GLN A 164 -16.24 19.45 0.93
C GLN A 164 -14.84 20.09 0.83
N ALA A 165 -13.80 19.29 0.55
CA ALA A 165 -12.45 19.81 0.45
C ALA A 165 -12.31 20.68 -0.80
N LYS A 166 -11.86 21.93 -0.61
CA LYS A 166 -11.54 22.85 -1.69
C LYS A 166 -10.03 23.06 -1.76
N ALA A 167 -9.46 22.90 -2.95
CA ALA A 167 -8.07 23.23 -3.20
C ALA A 167 -7.89 24.76 -3.20
N LEU A 168 -7.24 25.29 -2.18
CA LEU A 168 -6.86 26.70 -2.14
C LEU A 168 -5.63 26.91 -3.03
N ILE A 169 -5.83 27.43 -4.23
CA ILE A 169 -4.73 27.81 -5.12
C ILE A 169 -4.18 29.15 -4.62
N PRO A 170 -2.91 29.24 -4.17
CA PRO A 170 -2.35 30.50 -3.71
C PRO A 170 -2.32 31.53 -4.85
N GLN A 171 -3.03 32.64 -4.66
CA GLN A 171 -3.26 33.71 -5.66
C GLN A 171 -1.99 34.48 -6.06
N ASN A 172 -0.87 34.27 -5.37
CA ASN A 172 0.37 35.03 -5.54
C ASN A 172 1.12 34.79 -6.87
N ARG A 173 0.56 34.01 -7.81
CA ARG A 173 1.11 33.83 -9.17
C ARG A 173 0.31 34.48 -10.29
N LEU A 174 -0.89 35.01 -10.02
CA LEU A 174 -1.72 35.67 -11.04
C LEU A 174 -1.47 37.18 -11.11
N ASN A 175 -0.97 37.81 -10.04
CA ASN A 175 -0.72 39.25 -10.01
C ASN A 175 0.59 39.65 -10.69
N SER A 176 1.59 38.76 -10.78
CA SER A 176 2.86 39.07 -11.46
C SER A 176 2.72 39.18 -12.98
N ALA A 177 1.69 38.56 -13.57
CA ALA A 177 1.39 38.68 -15.00
C ALA A 177 0.56 39.92 -15.33
N LYS A 178 -0.09 40.55 -14.33
CA LYS A 178 -0.97 41.71 -14.53
C LYS A 178 -0.28 43.05 -14.25
N ILE A 179 0.91 43.05 -13.65
CA ILE A 179 1.67 44.26 -13.33
C ILE A 179 2.75 44.57 -14.40
N GLN A 180 2.95 43.68 -15.37
CA GLN A 180 3.91 43.85 -16.48
C GLN A 180 3.25 44.09 -17.85
N GLY A 181 1.94 44.37 -17.90
CA GLY A 181 1.19 44.68 -19.11
C GLY A 181 0.73 46.12 -19.14
#